data_AF-A0A8T4FDR2-F1
#
_entry.id   AF-A0A8T4FDR2-F1
#
_cell.length_a   1.000
_cell.length_b   1.000
_cell.length_c   1.000
_cell.angle_alpha   90.00
_cell.angle_beta   90.00
_cell.angle_gamma   90.00
#
_symmetry.space_group_name_H-M   'P 1'
#
loop_
_entity.id
_entity.type
_entity.pdbx_description
1 polymer ?
#
loop_
_entity_poly.entity_id
_entity_poly.type
_entity_poly.pdbx_seq_one_letter_code
_entity_poly.pdbx_strand_id
1 'polypeptide(L)'
;MDAAERAGIVHDACARAWHDNADATLAVPLGDRRLVLQRRPDLIRDSEDRIVGVDAWVRLYEADGREVRIDPHRRIICPPTVHHEHGGDPYAAWLQVVKDSVAGTPARRNWRKDGTGGASGTVDTFFSATTDGRIEGNSATYANAREGTGTINVTTADTSRFCGQFLSATYSCYELFFSFDTSAITDTDIVTSVTLDLWLVTDSHATTWDLEARTFDWGASLTSADYVPGSQLGSKTLLSSRDVTGLGATGAYKTWASSANFVTATNIKTGTVYVMLSSSAQRLNVAPTTTDGMTFSMADNTGTTQDPKLTVTHNVPASSPFFTGQPLRVHRKART
;
A
#
# COMPACT_ATOMS: atom_id res chain seq x y z
N MET A 1 8.11 -12.86 -11.30
CA MET A 1 9.33 -12.21 -10.79
C MET A 1 9.13 -12.04 -9.30
N ASP A 2 10.01 -12.57 -8.46
CA ASP A 2 9.90 -12.40 -7.01
C ASP A 2 10.40 -11.00 -6.57
N ALA A 3 10.26 -10.68 -5.28
CA ALA A 3 10.64 -9.38 -4.74
C ALA A 3 12.16 -9.12 -4.83
N ALA A 4 12.99 -10.16 -4.66
CA ALA A 4 14.44 -10.04 -4.68
C ALA A 4 14.95 -9.72 -6.09
N GLU A 5 14.40 -10.41 -7.11
CA GLU A 5 14.71 -10.16 -8.52
C GLU A 5 14.30 -8.74 -8.93
N ARG A 6 13.08 -8.30 -8.56
CA ARG A 6 12.61 -6.92 -8.81
C ARG A 6 13.53 -5.89 -8.17
N ALA A 7 13.89 -6.08 -6.90
CA ALA A 7 14.75 -5.18 -6.16
C ALA A 7 16.16 -5.08 -6.77
N GLY A 8 16.74 -6.20 -7.20
CA GLY A 8 18.03 -6.24 -7.89
C GLY A 8 18.03 -5.42 -9.18
N ILE A 9 17.02 -5.64 -10.04
CA ILE A 9 16.87 -4.91 -11.31
C ILE A 9 16.75 -3.41 -11.08
N VAL A 10 15.92 -2.99 -10.12
CA VAL A 10 15.71 -1.57 -9.77
C VAL A 10 16.98 -0.96 -9.19
N HIS A 11 17.65 -1.64 -8.26
CA HIS A 11 18.89 -1.16 -7.65
C HIS A 11 20.00 -0.94 -8.70
N ASP A 12 20.16 -1.88 -9.63
CA ASP A 12 21.14 -1.76 -10.72
C ASP A 12 20.79 -0.61 -11.68
N ALA A 13 19.50 -0.39 -11.96
CA ALA A 13 19.04 0.76 -12.74
C ALA A 13 19.33 2.09 -12.03
N CYS A 14 19.09 2.17 -10.73
CA CYS A 14 19.44 3.33 -9.90
C CYS A 14 20.95 3.58 -9.89
N ALA A 15 21.75 2.52 -9.80
CA ALA A 15 23.21 2.61 -9.82
C ALA A 15 23.75 3.25 -11.11
N ARG A 16 23.18 2.89 -12.26
CA ARG A 16 23.54 3.47 -13.57
C ARG A 16 23.19 4.95 -13.62
N ALA A 17 21.95 5.30 -13.25
CA ALA A 17 21.50 6.71 -13.21
C ALA A 17 22.36 7.57 -12.28
N TRP A 18 22.91 6.97 -11.21
CA TRP A 18 23.80 7.67 -10.28
C TRP A 18 25.24 7.79 -10.79
N HIS A 19 25.76 6.79 -11.50
CA HIS A 19 27.11 6.83 -12.07
C HIS A 19 27.28 8.00 -13.05
N ASP A 20 26.21 8.31 -13.78
CA ASP A 20 26.16 9.44 -14.72
C ASP A 20 26.11 10.80 -14.02
N ASN A 21 25.95 10.84 -12.70
CA ASN A 21 25.92 12.05 -11.90
C ASN A 21 27.21 12.22 -11.09
N ALA A 22 27.95 13.31 -11.35
CA ALA A 22 29.18 13.61 -10.62
C ALA A 22 28.94 14.02 -9.16
N ASP A 23 27.71 14.40 -8.80
CA ASP A 23 27.35 14.83 -7.46
C ASP A 23 26.93 13.65 -6.57
N ALA A 24 27.15 13.80 -5.26
CA ALA A 24 26.70 12.84 -4.26
C ALA A 24 25.16 12.79 -4.10
N THR A 25 24.40 13.62 -4.83
CA THR A 25 22.94 13.75 -4.76
C THR A 25 22.33 13.87 -6.15
N LEU A 26 21.11 13.35 -6.33
CA LEU A 26 20.39 13.43 -7.60
C LEU A 26 19.12 14.27 -7.44
N ALA A 27 19.05 15.41 -8.14
CA ALA A 27 17.88 16.27 -8.15
C ALA A 27 16.95 15.95 -9.33
N VAL A 28 15.66 15.82 -9.06
CA VAL A 28 14.64 15.49 -10.06
C VAL A 28 13.43 16.43 -9.95
N PRO A 29 12.79 16.79 -11.07
CA PRO A 29 11.60 17.63 -11.05
C PRO A 29 10.38 16.87 -10.50
N LEU A 30 9.55 17.59 -9.75
CA LEU A 30 8.25 17.12 -9.23
C LEU A 30 7.24 18.28 -9.32
N GLY A 31 6.64 18.48 -10.49
CA GLY A 31 5.79 19.65 -10.75
C GLY A 31 6.61 20.95 -10.68
N ASP A 32 6.15 21.90 -9.86
CA ASP A 32 6.86 23.14 -9.52
C ASP A 32 7.91 22.96 -8.41
N ARG A 33 8.01 21.76 -7.83
CA ARG A 33 8.95 21.42 -6.77
C ARG A 33 10.16 20.67 -7.30
N ARG A 34 11.18 20.61 -6.46
CA ARG A 34 12.41 19.83 -6.68
C ARG A 34 12.57 18.77 -5.60
N LEU A 35 12.56 17.51 -6.03
CA LEU A 35 12.89 16.37 -5.18
C LEU A 35 14.38 16.08 -5.29
N VAL A 36 15.05 15.84 -4.16
CA VAL A 36 16.48 15.53 -4.12
C VAL A 36 16.69 14.20 -3.41
N LEU A 37 17.24 13.23 -4.15
CA LEU A 37 17.74 11.98 -3.60
C LEU A 37 19.11 12.25 -2.97
N GLN A 38 19.21 12.02 -1.66
CA GLN A 38 20.37 12.44 -0.86
C GLN A 38 21.58 11.51 -0.98
N ARG A 39 21.35 10.27 -1.39
CA ARG A 39 22.36 9.24 -1.57
C ARG A 39 21.86 8.20 -2.54
N ARG A 40 22.79 7.42 -3.09
CA ARG A 40 22.46 6.25 -3.90
C ARG A 40 21.52 5.31 -3.11
N PRO A 41 20.43 4.82 -3.73
CA PRO A 41 19.56 3.80 -3.15
C PRO A 41 20.31 2.55 -2.72
N ASP A 42 19.95 2.02 -1.55
CA ASP A 42 20.43 0.75 -1.01
C ASP A 42 19.34 -0.33 -1.09
N LEU A 43 19.75 -1.60 -1.03
CA LEU A 43 18.85 -2.74 -0.94
C LEU A 43 18.25 -2.84 0.47
N ILE A 44 16.96 -3.15 0.54
CA ILE A 44 16.25 -3.41 1.79
C ILE A 44 16.22 -4.91 2.04
N ARG A 45 16.42 -5.28 3.30
CA ARG A 45 16.32 -6.66 3.77
C ARG A 45 15.25 -6.82 4.84
N ASP A 46 14.63 -7.99 4.89
CA ASP A 46 13.69 -8.36 5.95
C ASP A 46 14.41 -8.97 7.17
N SER A 47 13.64 -9.44 8.16
CA SER A 47 14.18 -10.08 9.37
C SER A 47 14.92 -11.40 9.10
N GLU A 48 14.74 -11.99 7.92
CA GLU A 48 15.42 -13.22 7.47
C GLU A 48 16.63 -12.91 6.57
N ASP A 49 17.05 -11.64 6.48
CA ASP A 49 18.15 -11.15 5.62
C ASP A 49 17.89 -11.30 4.10
N ARG A 50 16.63 -11.56 3.69
CA ARG A 50 16.27 -11.66 2.26
C ARG A 50 16.12 -10.27 1.68
N ILE A 51 16.55 -10.08 0.43
CA ILE A 51 16.35 -8.82 -0.30
C ILE A 51 14.87 -8.69 -0.65
N VAL A 52 14.24 -7.59 -0.24
CA VAL A 52 12.80 -7.36 -0.42
C VAL A 52 12.47 -6.03 -1.11
N GLY A 53 13.42 -5.12 -1.25
CA GLY A 53 13.13 -3.80 -1.82
C GLY A 53 14.32 -2.89 -2.01
N VAL A 54 14.04 -1.61 -2.30
CA VAL A 54 15.03 -0.56 -2.53
C VAL A 54 14.63 0.71 -1.76
N ASP A 55 15.57 1.32 -1.05
CA ASP A 55 15.34 2.54 -0.25
C ASP A 55 15.55 3.83 -1.06
N ALA A 56 15.05 4.96 -0.54
CA ALA A 56 15.36 6.29 -1.03
C ALA A 56 15.38 7.26 0.14
N TRP A 57 16.42 8.08 0.23
CA TRP A 57 16.48 9.20 1.15
C TRP A 57 16.23 10.49 0.39
N VAL A 58 15.17 11.20 0.76
CA VAL A 58 14.63 12.31 -0.02
C VAL A 58 14.58 13.61 0.77
N ARG A 59 14.75 14.71 0.03
CA ARG A 59 14.40 16.07 0.44
C ARG A 59 13.51 16.69 -0.62
N LEU A 60 12.52 17.48 -0.20
CA LEU A 60 11.65 18.20 -1.13
C LEU A 60 11.85 19.69 -0.94
N TYR A 61 11.94 20.42 -2.04
CA TYR A 61 12.07 21.87 -2.06
C TYR A 61 11.00 22.49 -2.94
N GLU A 62 10.47 23.63 -2.53
CA GLU A 62 9.63 24.48 -3.38
C GLU A 62 10.49 25.15 -4.47
N ALA A 63 9.83 25.81 -5.43
CA ALA A 63 10.49 26.56 -6.50
C ALA A 63 11.46 27.65 -6.02
N ASP A 64 11.19 28.26 -4.85
CA ASP A 64 12.04 29.29 -4.23
C ASP A 64 13.24 28.72 -3.45
N GLY A 65 13.40 27.39 -3.42
CA GLY A 65 14.47 26.71 -2.69
C GLY A 65 14.14 26.46 -1.20
N ARG A 66 12.97 26.85 -0.70
CA ARG A 66 12.52 26.51 0.65
C ARG A 66 12.28 25.01 0.77
N GLU A 67 12.85 24.39 1.79
CA GLU A 67 12.61 22.98 2.06
C GLU A 67 11.20 22.73 2.63
N VAL A 68 10.54 21.69 2.11
CA VAL A 68 9.25 21.18 2.55
C VAL A 68 9.48 20.05 3.56
N ARG A 69 8.75 20.10 4.67
CA ARG A 69 8.83 19.08 5.72
C ARG A 69 8.10 17.81 5.26
N ILE A 70 8.88 16.76 5.03
CA ILE A 70 8.39 15.43 4.67
C ILE A 70 9.16 14.41 5.50
N ASP A 71 8.59 13.22 5.67
CA ASP A 71 9.37 12.08 6.13
C ASP A 71 10.48 11.85 5.11
N PRO A 72 11.75 11.66 5.49
CA PRO A 72 12.84 11.62 4.53
C PRO A 72 13.13 10.22 3.97
N HIS A 73 12.70 9.16 4.64
CA HIS A 73 13.02 7.79 4.24
C HIS A 73 11.84 7.15 3.50
N ARG A 74 12.10 6.65 2.29
CA ARG A 74 11.16 5.88 1.47
C ARG A 74 11.69 4.48 1.28
N ARG A 75 10.83 3.49 1.47
CA ARG A 75 11.18 2.08 1.27
C ARG A 75 10.17 1.48 0.32
N ILE A 76 10.63 1.03 -0.84
CA ILE A 76 9.75 0.45 -1.85
C ILE A 76 9.98 -1.06 -1.86
N ILE A 77 9.01 -1.80 -1.32
CA ILE A 77 9.05 -3.25 -1.15
C ILE A 77 8.36 -3.90 -2.34
N CYS A 78 9.03 -4.87 -2.97
CA CYS A 78 8.66 -5.44 -4.26
C CYS A 78 8.51 -4.34 -5.34
N PRO A 79 9.58 -3.55 -5.61
CA PRO A 79 9.46 -2.32 -6.41
C PRO A 79 9.08 -2.61 -7.88
N PRO A 80 8.33 -1.73 -8.56
CA PRO A 80 7.99 -1.93 -9.96
C PRO A 80 9.23 -1.80 -10.86
N THR A 81 9.24 -2.58 -11.93
CA THR A 81 10.29 -2.62 -12.96
C THR A 81 9.84 -2.05 -14.31
N VAL A 82 8.55 -1.73 -14.43
CA VAL A 82 7.89 -1.25 -15.65
C VAL A 82 7.09 0.01 -15.32
N HIS A 83 7.41 1.11 -16.00
CA HIS A 83 6.66 2.36 -15.92
C HIS A 83 5.54 2.35 -16.96
N HIS A 84 4.31 2.69 -16.57
CA HIS A 84 3.16 2.65 -17.48
C HIS A 84 3.31 3.55 -18.73
N GLU A 85 4.03 4.68 -18.63
CA GLU A 85 4.28 5.58 -19.78
C GLU A 85 5.65 5.38 -20.45
N HIS A 86 6.61 4.76 -19.75
CA HIS A 86 8.00 4.67 -20.22
C HIS A 86 8.45 3.22 -20.50
N GLY A 87 7.54 2.25 -20.39
CA GLY A 87 7.80 0.84 -20.65
C GLY A 87 8.74 0.22 -19.62
N GLY A 88 9.59 -0.70 -20.04
CA GLY A 88 10.51 -1.45 -19.17
C GLY A 88 11.71 -0.66 -18.66
N ASP A 89 11.49 0.56 -18.15
CA ASP A 89 12.49 1.38 -17.44
C ASP A 89 12.28 1.24 -15.91
N PRO A 90 13.08 0.40 -15.23
CA PRO A 90 12.93 0.17 -13.80
C PRO A 90 13.27 1.39 -12.95
N TYR A 91 14.18 2.26 -13.41
CA TYR A 91 14.53 3.46 -12.69
C TYR A 91 13.39 4.47 -12.73
N ALA A 92 12.79 4.70 -13.92
CA ALA A 92 11.61 5.56 -14.05
C ALA A 92 10.43 5.01 -13.23
N ALA A 93 10.19 3.69 -13.28
CA ALA A 93 9.15 3.02 -12.50
C ALA A 93 9.31 3.26 -11.00
N TRP A 94 10.49 2.96 -10.45
CA TRP A 94 10.81 3.18 -9.04
C TRP A 94 10.72 4.67 -8.66
N LEU A 95 11.28 5.56 -9.49
CA LEU A 95 11.29 6.99 -9.22
C LEU A 95 9.87 7.56 -9.17
N GLN A 96 8.96 7.07 -10.01
CA GLN A 96 7.55 7.46 -9.97
C GLN A 96 6.92 7.11 -8.62
N VAL A 97 7.19 5.92 -8.08
CA VAL A 97 6.70 5.53 -6.74
C VAL A 97 7.28 6.43 -5.66
N VAL A 98 8.57 6.76 -5.73
CA VAL A 98 9.19 7.71 -4.79
C VAL A 98 8.50 9.07 -4.87
N LYS A 99 8.24 9.59 -6.07
CA LYS A 99 7.53 10.86 -6.27
C LYS A 99 6.11 10.82 -5.69
N ASP A 100 5.34 9.77 -5.97
CA ASP A 100 3.99 9.58 -5.45
C ASP A 100 3.97 9.57 -3.92
N SER A 101 4.91 8.83 -3.31
CA SER A 101 5.04 8.69 -1.85
C SER A 101 5.42 9.99 -1.13
N VAL A 102 5.91 11.00 -1.86
CA VAL A 102 6.27 12.31 -1.33
C VAL A 102 5.11 13.29 -1.49
N ALA A 103 4.42 13.28 -2.63
CA ALA A 103 3.32 14.19 -2.90
C ALA A 103 2.16 14.04 -1.89
N GLY A 104 1.92 12.82 -1.40
CA GLY A 104 0.82 12.52 -0.46
C GLY A 104 1.11 12.72 1.02
N THR A 105 2.37 12.91 1.44
CA THR A 105 2.77 12.64 2.84
C THR A 105 3.62 13.77 3.47
N PRO A 106 3.04 14.98 3.71
CA PRO A 106 3.74 16.05 4.42
C PRO A 106 3.90 15.71 5.91
N ALA A 107 5.12 15.76 6.44
CA ALA A 107 5.40 15.49 7.85
C ALA A 107 5.14 16.74 8.70
N ARG A 108 4.14 16.69 9.58
CA ARG A 108 3.76 17.84 10.42
C ARG A 108 4.72 18.11 11.58
N ARG A 109 5.43 17.11 12.14
CA ARG A 109 6.35 17.25 13.29
C ARG A 109 7.54 16.28 13.20
N ASN A 110 8.66 16.64 13.82
CA ASN A 110 9.85 15.79 14.06
C ASN A 110 10.56 15.19 12.82
N TRP A 111 10.25 15.65 11.61
CA TRP A 111 10.86 15.17 10.34
C TRP A 111 12.41 15.22 10.30
N ARG A 112 13.02 16.04 11.17
CA ARG A 112 14.46 16.11 11.45
C ARG A 112 14.72 16.47 12.91
N LYS A 113 14.68 15.51 13.83
CA LYS A 113 15.48 15.66 15.05
C LYS A 113 16.92 15.23 14.68
N ASP A 114 17.62 16.13 13.98
CA ASP A 114 18.68 17.01 14.51
C ASP A 114 20.06 16.36 14.70
N GLY A 115 20.29 15.19 14.11
CA GLY A 115 21.61 14.55 14.13
C GLY A 115 21.93 13.86 15.47
N THR A 116 20.95 13.78 16.38
CA THR A 116 21.06 13.08 17.67
C THR A 116 20.29 11.75 17.72
N GLY A 117 19.77 11.27 16.58
CA GLY A 117 19.11 9.96 16.49
C GLY A 117 17.62 9.97 16.86
N GLY A 118 16.93 11.12 16.82
CA GLY A 118 15.48 11.14 16.90
C GLY A 118 14.83 10.58 15.64
N ALA A 119 13.83 9.71 15.81
CA ALA A 119 13.21 8.93 14.73
C ALA A 119 12.67 9.80 13.59
N SER A 120 13.36 9.78 12.44
CA SER A 120 12.79 10.21 11.16
C SER A 120 11.63 9.27 10.82
N GLY A 121 10.49 9.82 10.39
CA GLY A 121 9.42 8.99 9.87
C GLY A 121 9.87 8.26 8.61
N THR A 122 9.35 7.05 8.44
CA THR A 122 9.59 6.19 7.29
C THR A 122 8.25 5.93 6.60
N VAL A 123 8.25 5.99 5.28
CA VAL A 123 7.09 5.62 4.46
C VAL A 123 7.47 4.42 3.62
N ASP A 124 6.80 3.31 3.88
CA ASP A 124 6.97 2.05 3.17
C ASP A 124 5.84 1.90 2.15
N THR A 125 6.16 1.60 0.90
CA THR A 125 5.19 1.20 -0.13
C THR A 125 5.39 -0.26 -0.44
N PHE A 126 4.37 -1.06 -0.17
CA PHE A 126 4.33 -2.50 -0.43
C PHE A 126 3.46 -2.77 -1.64
N PHE A 127 4.01 -3.39 -2.67
CA PHE A 127 3.21 -3.89 -3.79
C PHE A 127 2.64 -5.28 -3.48
N SER A 128 1.41 -5.55 -3.93
CA SER A 128 0.76 -6.84 -3.70
C SER A 128 1.53 -7.98 -4.35
N ALA A 129 1.48 -9.15 -3.73
CA ALA A 129 1.95 -10.40 -4.34
C ALA A 129 0.94 -10.93 -5.37
N THR A 130 1.40 -11.77 -6.30
CA THR A 130 0.59 -12.47 -7.32
C THR A 130 -0.26 -13.62 -6.76
N THR A 131 -0.35 -13.73 -5.43
CA THR A 131 -1.30 -14.60 -4.72
C THR A 131 -2.67 -13.92 -4.57
N ASP A 132 -2.82 -12.73 -5.14
CA ASP A 132 -4.08 -12.01 -5.24
C ASP A 132 -5.05 -12.69 -6.22
N GLY A 133 -6.30 -12.23 -6.23
CA GLY A 133 -7.28 -12.84 -7.10
C GLY A 133 -8.70 -12.34 -6.90
N ARG A 134 -9.63 -13.06 -7.55
CA ARG A 134 -11.06 -12.82 -7.49
C ARG A 134 -11.80 -14.12 -7.22
N ILE A 135 -12.82 -14.05 -6.38
CA ILE A 135 -13.83 -15.09 -6.26
C ILE A 135 -15.19 -14.54 -6.70
N GLU A 136 -15.93 -15.35 -7.44
CA GLU A 136 -17.27 -15.06 -7.95
C GLU A 136 -18.27 -16.08 -7.43
N GLY A 137 -19.33 -15.62 -6.79
CA GLY A 137 -20.55 -16.40 -6.60
C GLY A 137 -21.50 -16.17 -7.79
N ASN A 138 -21.87 -17.23 -8.51
CA ASN A 138 -22.76 -17.18 -9.68
C ASN A 138 -24.00 -18.07 -9.52
N SER A 139 -25.19 -17.53 -9.83
CA SER A 139 -26.43 -18.30 -9.79
C SER A 139 -27.59 -17.65 -10.56
N ALA A 140 -28.61 -18.43 -10.90
CA ALA A 140 -29.85 -17.93 -11.50
C ALA A 140 -30.67 -17.04 -10.53
N THR A 141 -30.43 -17.12 -9.22
CA THR A 141 -31.03 -16.24 -8.23
C THR A 141 -29.96 -15.43 -7.50
N TYR A 142 -30.25 -14.16 -7.22
CA TYR A 142 -29.31 -13.31 -6.50
C TYR A 142 -28.95 -13.86 -5.11
N ALA A 143 -29.94 -14.39 -4.39
CA ALA A 143 -29.73 -14.95 -3.05
C ALA A 143 -28.67 -16.08 -3.06
N ASN A 144 -28.73 -16.98 -4.05
CA ASN A 144 -27.75 -18.08 -4.13
C ASN A 144 -26.37 -17.59 -4.60
N ALA A 145 -26.31 -16.62 -5.52
CA ALA A 145 -25.05 -16.02 -5.95
C ALA A 145 -24.35 -15.32 -4.77
N ARG A 146 -25.11 -14.47 -4.05
CA ARG A 146 -24.66 -13.71 -2.87
C ARG A 146 -24.21 -14.59 -1.72
N GLU A 147 -24.92 -15.68 -1.45
CA GLU A 147 -24.58 -16.59 -0.35
C GLU A 147 -23.54 -17.67 -0.74
N GLY A 148 -23.11 -17.68 -1.99
CA GLY A 148 -22.13 -18.65 -2.48
C GLY A 148 -22.65 -20.09 -2.53
N THR A 149 -23.97 -20.29 -2.58
CA THR A 149 -24.60 -21.62 -2.69
C THR A 149 -24.84 -22.05 -4.13
N GLY A 150 -24.55 -21.17 -5.10
CA GLY A 150 -24.47 -21.47 -6.52
C GLY A 150 -23.10 -22.02 -6.94
N THR A 151 -22.66 -21.65 -8.13
CA THR A 151 -21.31 -21.97 -8.61
C THR A 151 -20.33 -20.94 -8.06
N ILE A 152 -19.22 -21.39 -7.47
CA ILE A 152 -18.11 -20.54 -7.06
C ILE A 152 -16.97 -20.66 -8.07
N ASN A 153 -16.58 -19.55 -8.70
CA ASN A 153 -15.42 -19.49 -9.59
C ASN A 153 -14.28 -18.74 -8.90
N VAL A 154 -13.07 -19.29 -9.00
CA VAL A 154 -11.85 -18.68 -8.44
C VAL A 154 -10.91 -18.32 -9.59
N THR A 155 -10.27 -17.16 -9.51
CA THR A 155 -9.27 -16.74 -10.49
C THR A 155 -8.10 -16.06 -9.78
N THR A 156 -6.89 -16.58 -9.99
CA THR A 156 -5.65 -16.14 -9.31
C THR A 156 -4.54 -15.76 -10.31
N ALA A 157 -4.92 -15.55 -11.58
CA ALA A 157 -3.97 -15.27 -12.66
C ALA A 157 -4.65 -14.37 -13.70
N ASP A 158 -4.65 -13.06 -13.47
CA ASP A 158 -5.03 -12.05 -14.47
C ASP A 158 -4.61 -10.63 -14.09
N THR A 159 -4.30 -9.80 -15.08
CA THR A 159 -3.82 -8.44 -14.90
C THR A 159 -4.87 -7.44 -14.43
N SER A 160 -6.17 -7.73 -14.59
CA SER A 160 -7.24 -6.87 -14.06
C SER A 160 -8.53 -7.62 -13.72
N ARG A 161 -9.20 -7.23 -12.63
CA ARG A 161 -10.41 -7.93 -12.15
C ARG A 161 -11.46 -7.01 -11.54
N PHE A 162 -12.69 -7.50 -11.65
CA PHE A 162 -13.92 -6.81 -11.28
C PHE A 162 -14.31 -7.09 -9.82
N CYS A 163 -14.62 -6.05 -9.07
CA CYS A 163 -15.28 -6.09 -7.76
C CYS A 163 -16.68 -5.51 -7.88
N GLY A 164 -17.68 -6.14 -7.27
CA GLY A 164 -19.06 -5.68 -7.33
C GLY A 164 -20.03 -6.79 -7.70
N GLN A 165 -21.07 -6.46 -8.43
CA GLN A 165 -22.13 -7.38 -8.81
C GLN A 165 -22.66 -7.10 -10.21
N PHE A 166 -23.20 -8.12 -10.85
CA PHE A 166 -23.65 -8.05 -12.24
C PHE A 166 -24.87 -8.95 -12.46
N LEU A 167 -25.85 -8.46 -13.22
CA LEU A 167 -26.95 -9.27 -13.75
C LEU A 167 -26.88 -9.31 -15.27
N SER A 168 -26.82 -10.52 -15.82
CA SER A 168 -27.16 -10.81 -17.22
C SER A 168 -28.18 -11.96 -17.30
N ALA A 169 -27.77 -13.15 -17.74
CA ALA A 169 -28.58 -14.36 -17.65
C ALA A 169 -28.57 -14.97 -16.23
N THR A 170 -27.48 -14.74 -15.49
CA THR A 170 -27.32 -15.10 -14.08
C THR A 170 -26.84 -13.89 -13.28
N TYR A 171 -26.98 -13.98 -11.96
CA TYR A 171 -26.39 -13.04 -11.01
C TYR A 171 -24.96 -13.46 -10.69
N SER A 172 -24.05 -12.51 -10.67
CA SER A 172 -22.68 -12.67 -10.20
C SER A 172 -22.36 -11.67 -9.08
N CYS A 173 -21.71 -12.14 -8.03
CA CYS A 173 -21.18 -11.34 -6.92
C CYS A 173 -19.68 -11.58 -6.82
N TYR A 174 -18.87 -10.52 -6.91
CA TYR A 174 -17.42 -10.60 -7.05
C TYR A 174 -16.70 -9.95 -5.87
N GLU A 175 -15.74 -10.68 -5.31
CA GLU A 175 -14.82 -10.26 -4.26
C GLU A 175 -13.40 -10.25 -4.82
N LEU A 176 -12.61 -9.23 -4.50
CA LEU A 176 -11.17 -9.17 -4.82
C LEU A 176 -10.35 -9.36 -3.56
N PHE A 177 -9.19 -9.98 -3.68
CA PHE A 177 -8.32 -10.36 -2.56
C PHE A 177 -6.90 -9.89 -2.86
N PHE A 178 -6.28 -9.11 -1.97
CA PHE A 178 -4.92 -8.56 -2.10
C PHE A 178 -4.07 -8.84 -0.86
N SER A 179 -2.82 -9.25 -1.06
CA SER A 179 -1.89 -9.59 0.04
C SER A 179 -0.62 -8.75 -0.04
N PHE A 180 -0.25 -8.12 1.07
CA PHE A 180 0.93 -7.25 1.17
C PHE A 180 1.86 -7.76 2.27
N ASP A 181 3.09 -8.13 1.91
CA ASP A 181 4.10 -8.53 2.89
C ASP A 181 4.71 -7.30 3.57
N THR A 182 4.28 -7.04 4.80
CA THR A 182 4.73 -5.91 5.63
C THR A 182 5.81 -6.29 6.64
N SER A 183 6.38 -7.49 6.55
CA SER A 183 7.43 -8.01 7.46
C SER A 183 8.71 -7.17 7.50
N ALA A 184 8.89 -6.26 6.53
CA ALA A 184 10.02 -5.34 6.52
C ALA A 184 9.89 -4.20 7.57
N ILE A 185 8.74 -4.02 8.23
CA ILE A 185 8.57 -3.04 9.29
C ILE A 185 9.08 -3.62 10.61
N THR A 186 9.74 -2.81 11.44
CA THR A 186 10.24 -3.32 12.72
C THR A 186 9.09 -3.44 13.72
N ASP A 187 9.01 -4.54 14.48
CA ASP A 187 7.97 -4.77 15.51
C ASP A 187 7.84 -3.62 16.52
N THR A 188 8.94 -2.90 16.79
CA THR A 188 8.94 -1.76 17.72
C THR A 188 8.35 -0.49 17.12
N ASP A 189 8.19 -0.40 15.80
CA ASP A 189 7.71 0.80 15.13
C ASP A 189 6.24 1.08 15.47
N ILE A 190 5.93 2.37 15.45
CA ILE A 190 4.57 2.90 15.62
C ILE A 190 4.04 3.23 14.23
N VAL A 191 3.02 2.49 13.79
CA VAL A 191 2.29 2.81 12.56
C VAL A 191 1.34 3.98 12.83
N THR A 192 1.34 4.97 11.94
CA THR A 192 0.54 6.20 12.10
C THR A 192 -0.45 6.41 10.97
N SER A 193 -0.21 5.82 9.80
CA SER A 193 -1.11 5.87 8.65
C SER A 193 -0.93 4.64 7.79
N VAL A 194 -2.03 4.10 7.28
CA VAL A 194 -2.05 3.02 6.28
C VAL A 194 -3.03 3.39 5.18
N THR A 195 -2.60 3.41 3.92
CA THR A 195 -3.49 3.62 2.78
C THR A 195 -3.38 2.46 1.80
N LEU A 196 -4.51 2.07 1.23
CA LEU A 196 -4.56 1.14 0.11
C LEU A 196 -4.82 1.94 -1.16
N ASP A 197 -4.02 1.70 -2.19
CA ASP A 197 -4.13 2.37 -3.48
C ASP A 197 -4.30 1.31 -4.58
N LEU A 198 -5.41 1.38 -5.31
CA LEU A 198 -5.69 0.48 -6.44
C LEU A 198 -5.88 1.27 -7.73
N TRP A 199 -5.30 0.78 -8.82
CA TRP A 199 -5.44 1.42 -10.14
C TRP A 199 -6.78 1.08 -10.78
N LEU A 200 -7.65 2.08 -10.97
CA LEU A 200 -8.96 1.88 -11.59
C LEU A 200 -8.83 1.77 -13.12
N VAL A 201 -9.19 0.62 -13.66
CA VAL A 201 -9.16 0.32 -15.11
C VAL A 201 -10.50 0.68 -15.75
N THR A 202 -11.60 0.26 -15.14
CA THR A 202 -12.95 0.48 -15.67
C THR A 202 -13.89 0.84 -14.56
N ASP A 203 -14.74 1.82 -14.86
CA ASP A 203 -15.87 2.21 -14.04
C ASP A 203 -17.16 1.76 -14.75
N SER A 204 -17.95 0.91 -14.10
CA SER A 204 -19.21 0.40 -14.65
C SER A 204 -20.24 0.19 -13.55
N HIS A 205 -20.82 1.30 -13.08
CA HIS A 205 -21.93 1.28 -12.13
C HIS A 205 -23.15 2.05 -12.66
N ALA A 206 -24.33 1.54 -12.33
CA ALA A 206 -25.63 2.19 -12.54
C ALA A 206 -26.25 2.66 -11.22
N THR A 207 -25.85 2.06 -10.09
CA THR A 207 -26.36 2.37 -8.75
C THR A 207 -25.25 2.86 -7.82
N THR A 208 -25.64 3.55 -6.74
CA THR A 208 -24.73 4.02 -5.69
C THR A 208 -24.56 2.96 -4.62
N TRP A 209 -23.30 2.65 -4.30
CA TRP A 209 -22.89 1.71 -3.25
C TRP A 209 -21.43 2.00 -2.84
N ASP A 210 -20.94 1.33 -1.81
CA ASP A 210 -19.58 1.50 -1.32
C ASP A 210 -18.70 0.28 -1.66
N LEU A 211 -17.50 0.54 -2.18
CA LEU A 211 -16.42 -0.44 -2.17
C LEU A 211 -15.83 -0.53 -0.77
N GLU A 212 -16.01 -1.68 -0.13
CA GLU A 212 -15.58 -1.93 1.24
C GLU A 212 -14.30 -2.77 1.27
N ALA A 213 -13.23 -2.21 1.82
CA ALA A 213 -12.00 -2.92 2.12
C ALA A 213 -12.09 -3.52 3.53
N ARG A 214 -11.97 -4.84 3.63
CA ARG A 214 -12.16 -5.59 4.87
C ARG A 214 -10.98 -6.53 5.12
N THR A 215 -10.70 -6.81 6.38
CA THR A 215 -9.73 -7.85 6.75
C THR A 215 -10.29 -9.23 6.44
N PHE A 216 -9.56 -10.05 5.72
CA PHE A 216 -9.91 -11.45 5.55
C PHE A 216 -8.63 -12.21 5.23
N ASP A 217 -8.25 -13.14 6.09
CA ASP A 217 -7.07 -13.98 5.89
C ASP A 217 -7.52 -15.30 5.23
N TRP A 218 -7.09 -15.52 3.99
CA TRP A 218 -7.32 -16.75 3.21
C TRP A 218 -6.07 -17.65 3.17
N GLY A 219 -5.03 -17.32 3.94
CA GLY A 219 -3.78 -18.06 3.97
C GLY A 219 -2.95 -17.94 2.70
N ALA A 220 -2.31 -19.04 2.30
CA ALA A 220 -1.30 -19.05 1.25
C ALA A 220 -1.86 -19.11 -0.18
N SER A 221 -3.10 -19.59 -0.34
CA SER A 221 -3.71 -19.81 -1.65
C SER A 221 -5.20 -19.52 -1.61
N LEU A 222 -5.69 -18.77 -2.60
CA LEU A 222 -7.11 -18.46 -2.74
C LEU A 222 -7.86 -19.67 -3.34
N THR A 223 -8.92 -20.11 -2.66
CA THR A 223 -9.74 -21.26 -3.03
C THR A 223 -11.23 -20.91 -3.02
N SER A 224 -12.11 -21.82 -3.46
CA SER A 224 -13.55 -21.56 -3.45
C SER A 224 -14.13 -21.50 -2.02
N ALA A 225 -13.44 -22.06 -1.03
CA ALA A 225 -13.85 -21.99 0.37
C ALA A 225 -13.66 -20.59 0.97
N ASP A 226 -12.90 -19.74 0.29
CA ASP A 226 -12.57 -18.38 0.72
C ASP A 226 -13.63 -17.35 0.29
N TYR A 227 -14.65 -17.76 -0.48
CA TYR A 227 -15.80 -16.91 -0.77
C TYR A 227 -16.50 -16.49 0.52
N VAL A 228 -16.73 -15.19 0.72
CA VAL A 228 -17.41 -14.71 1.92
C VAL A 228 -18.88 -14.42 1.58
N PRO A 229 -19.85 -15.20 2.11
CA PRO A 229 -21.25 -14.95 1.87
C PRO A 229 -21.63 -13.50 2.16
N GLY A 230 -22.48 -12.89 1.33
CA GLY A 230 -22.89 -11.49 1.50
C GLY A 230 -23.49 -11.21 2.88
N SER A 231 -24.18 -12.17 3.47
CA SER A 231 -24.69 -12.10 4.85
C SER A 231 -23.59 -12.02 5.92
N GLN A 232 -22.39 -12.50 5.62
CA GLN A 232 -21.24 -12.56 6.52
C GLN A 232 -20.23 -11.45 6.30
N LEU A 233 -20.28 -10.70 5.20
CA LEU A 233 -19.36 -9.58 4.92
C LEU A 233 -19.30 -8.57 6.08
N GLY A 234 -20.43 -8.29 6.72
CA GLY A 234 -20.52 -7.38 7.87
C GLY A 234 -19.76 -7.84 9.12
N SER A 235 -19.44 -9.14 9.22
CA SER A 235 -18.67 -9.70 10.35
C SER A 235 -17.16 -9.48 10.22
N LYS A 236 -16.67 -9.18 9.02
CA LYS A 236 -15.24 -8.89 8.78
C LYS A 236 -14.94 -7.44 9.16
N THR A 237 -13.79 -7.17 9.76
CA THR A 237 -13.43 -5.80 10.16
C THR A 237 -13.31 -4.90 8.93
N LEU A 238 -14.08 -3.81 8.91
CA LEU A 238 -13.96 -2.78 7.87
C LEU A 238 -12.68 -1.97 8.12
N LEU A 239 -11.78 -1.98 7.14
CA LEU A 239 -10.54 -1.21 7.13
C LEU A 239 -10.77 0.18 6.57
N SER A 240 -11.52 0.29 5.48
CA SER A 240 -11.86 1.55 4.81
C SER A 240 -13.00 1.31 3.81
N SER A 241 -13.67 2.36 3.36
CA SER A 241 -14.68 2.27 2.31
C SER A 241 -14.63 3.48 1.40
N ARG A 242 -15.18 3.33 0.20
CA ARG A 242 -15.28 4.42 -0.77
C ARG A 242 -16.54 4.33 -1.60
N ASP A 243 -17.27 5.44 -1.71
CA ASP A 243 -18.43 5.56 -2.59
C ASP A 243 -17.97 5.47 -4.05
N VAL A 244 -18.64 4.60 -4.81
CA VAL A 244 -18.37 4.38 -6.23
C VAL A 244 -18.60 5.61 -7.10
N THR A 245 -19.55 6.47 -6.73
CA THR A 245 -19.83 7.72 -7.46
C THR A 245 -18.69 8.74 -7.31
N GLY A 246 -17.85 8.59 -6.28
CA GLY A 246 -16.73 9.46 -5.93
C GLY A 246 -15.34 8.92 -6.33
N LEU A 247 -15.25 7.91 -7.19
CA LEU A 247 -13.95 7.37 -7.62
C LEU A 247 -13.22 8.30 -8.59
N GLY A 248 -13.94 9.06 -9.42
CA GLY A 248 -13.35 9.93 -10.44
C GLY A 248 -12.82 9.15 -11.66
N ALA A 249 -11.94 9.76 -12.45
CA ALA A 249 -11.52 9.21 -13.75
C ALA A 249 -10.82 7.84 -13.67
N THR A 250 -11.04 6.99 -14.66
CA THR A 250 -10.26 5.75 -14.88
C THR A 250 -8.81 6.07 -15.27
N GLY A 251 -7.92 5.08 -15.24
CA GLY A 251 -6.50 5.27 -15.54
C GLY A 251 -5.74 6.01 -14.44
N ALA A 252 -6.14 5.82 -13.18
CA ALA A 252 -5.49 6.43 -12.03
C ALA A 252 -5.69 5.60 -10.75
N TYR A 253 -4.78 5.75 -9.80
CA TYR A 253 -4.95 5.19 -8.46
C TYR A 253 -6.15 5.79 -7.72
N LYS A 254 -6.82 4.93 -6.96
CA LYS A 254 -7.88 5.25 -6.02
C LYS A 254 -7.41 4.86 -4.63
N THR A 255 -7.34 5.86 -3.76
CA THR A 255 -6.90 5.70 -2.37
C THR A 255 -8.09 5.38 -1.46
N TRP A 256 -7.95 4.34 -0.66
CA TRP A 256 -8.71 4.09 0.55
C TRP A 256 -7.93 4.69 1.72
N ALA A 257 -8.53 5.67 2.36
CA ALA A 257 -7.89 6.43 3.42
C ALA A 257 -7.66 5.58 4.68
N SER A 258 -6.64 5.98 5.44
CA SER A 258 -6.32 5.37 6.73
C SER A 258 -7.47 5.50 7.71
N SER A 259 -7.66 4.46 8.52
CA SER A 259 -8.57 4.43 9.65
C SER A 259 -7.89 3.82 10.87
N ALA A 260 -8.52 3.91 12.04
CA ALA A 260 -8.01 3.26 13.25
C ALA A 260 -7.86 1.75 13.05
N ASN A 261 -8.86 1.10 12.44
CA ASN A 261 -8.82 -0.33 12.13
C ASN A 261 -7.70 -0.68 11.15
N PHE A 262 -7.38 0.22 10.22
CA PHE A 262 -6.32 -0.02 9.25
C PHE A 262 -4.93 0.07 9.88
N VAL A 263 -4.71 1.06 10.75
CA VAL A 263 -3.45 1.22 11.51
C VAL A 263 -3.20 0.04 12.44
N THR A 264 -4.25 -0.60 12.95
CA THR A 264 -4.17 -1.79 13.81
C THR A 264 -4.53 -3.07 13.08
N ALA A 265 -4.44 -3.12 11.75
CA ALA A 265 -4.73 -4.33 11.00
C ALA A 265 -3.80 -5.47 11.44
N THR A 266 -4.32 -6.70 11.43
CA THR A 266 -3.53 -7.89 11.77
C THR A 266 -2.28 -7.96 10.88
N ASN A 267 -1.14 -8.29 11.49
CA ASN A 267 0.17 -8.43 10.84
C ASN A 267 0.77 -7.18 10.19
N ILE A 268 0.20 -5.98 10.40
CA ILE A 268 0.65 -4.72 9.77
C ILE A 268 2.14 -4.37 9.95
N LYS A 269 2.85 -5.04 10.87
CA LYS A 269 4.31 -4.88 11.06
C LYS A 269 5.13 -6.15 10.83
N THR A 270 4.52 -7.33 10.91
CA THR A 270 5.26 -8.57 11.19
C THR A 270 4.93 -9.70 10.21
N GLY A 271 4.23 -9.39 9.12
CA GLY A 271 3.86 -10.39 8.13
C GLY A 271 2.91 -9.85 7.07
N THR A 272 2.04 -10.72 6.58
CA THR A 272 1.15 -10.41 5.47
C THR A 272 -0.14 -9.76 5.94
N VAL A 273 -0.44 -8.58 5.41
CA VAL A 273 -1.75 -7.93 5.50
C VAL A 273 -2.62 -8.42 4.36
N TYR A 274 -3.74 -9.04 4.71
CA TYR A 274 -4.72 -9.54 3.76
C TYR A 274 -5.95 -8.65 3.72
N VAL A 275 -6.29 -8.17 2.52
CA VAL A 275 -7.41 -7.27 2.27
C VAL A 275 -8.34 -7.86 1.24
N MET A 276 -9.63 -7.90 1.56
CA MET A 276 -10.70 -8.24 0.63
C MET A 276 -11.51 -6.99 0.27
N LEU A 277 -11.78 -6.78 -1.01
CA LEU A 277 -12.78 -5.83 -1.49
C LEU A 277 -14.11 -6.53 -1.75
N SER A 278 -15.19 -5.87 -1.36
CA SER A 278 -16.57 -6.29 -1.63
C SER A 278 -17.48 -5.07 -1.84
N SER A 279 -18.65 -5.30 -2.44
CA SER A 279 -19.68 -4.26 -2.54
C SER A 279 -20.56 -4.22 -1.29
N SER A 280 -20.85 -3.01 -0.79
CA SER A 280 -21.85 -2.84 0.26
C SER A 280 -23.25 -3.26 -0.20
N ALA A 281 -23.56 -3.24 -1.50
CA ALA A 281 -24.81 -3.77 -2.05
C ALA A 281 -24.93 -5.29 -1.86
N GLN A 282 -23.84 -6.04 -2.11
CA GLN A 282 -23.75 -7.47 -1.78
C GLN A 282 -23.96 -7.67 -0.28
N ARG A 283 -23.33 -6.88 0.59
CA ARG A 283 -23.55 -6.99 2.04
C ARG A 283 -24.99 -6.68 2.46
N LEU A 284 -25.61 -5.67 1.86
CA LEU A 284 -26.95 -5.18 2.21
C LEU A 284 -28.08 -5.91 1.48
N ASN A 285 -27.76 -6.94 0.70
CA ASN A 285 -28.73 -7.74 -0.07
C ASN A 285 -29.52 -6.89 -1.10
N VAL A 286 -28.82 -6.02 -1.82
CA VAL A 286 -29.39 -5.18 -2.88
C VAL A 286 -28.99 -5.79 -4.22
N ALA A 287 -29.91 -6.49 -4.87
CA ALA A 287 -29.64 -7.16 -6.15
C ALA A 287 -29.35 -6.14 -7.27
N PRO A 288 -28.37 -6.43 -8.16
CA PRO A 288 -28.12 -5.58 -9.31
C PRO A 288 -29.23 -5.74 -10.34
N THR A 289 -29.56 -4.65 -11.05
CA THR A 289 -30.41 -4.70 -12.25
C THR A 289 -29.60 -4.79 -13.54
N THR A 290 -28.33 -4.36 -13.50
CA THR A 290 -27.37 -4.34 -14.60
C THR A 290 -25.95 -4.57 -14.08
N THR A 291 -24.91 -4.10 -14.76
CA THR A 291 -23.54 -4.07 -14.22
C THR A 291 -23.41 -3.01 -13.13
N ASP A 292 -22.91 -3.42 -11.97
CA ASP A 292 -22.56 -2.57 -10.83
C ASP A 292 -21.21 -3.02 -10.25
N GLY A 293 -20.11 -2.57 -10.85
CA GLY A 293 -18.78 -2.89 -10.36
C GLY A 293 -17.66 -2.09 -10.98
N MET A 294 -16.48 -2.33 -10.43
CA MET A 294 -15.25 -1.61 -10.75
C MET A 294 -14.16 -2.61 -11.08
N THR A 295 -13.42 -2.36 -12.15
CA THR A 295 -12.26 -3.18 -12.52
C THR A 295 -10.98 -2.50 -12.06
N PHE A 296 -10.16 -3.22 -11.30
CA PHE A 296 -8.86 -2.76 -10.84
C PHE A 296 -7.74 -3.59 -11.45
N SER A 297 -6.56 -2.99 -11.62
CA SER A 297 -5.34 -3.75 -11.92
C SER A 297 -5.00 -4.68 -10.76
N MET A 298 -4.46 -5.85 -11.08
CA MET A 298 -4.01 -6.88 -10.12
C MET A 298 -2.49 -7.01 -10.17
N ALA A 299 -1.90 -7.73 -9.22
CA ALA A 299 -0.45 -7.93 -9.12
C ALA A 299 0.14 -8.78 -10.25
N ASP A 300 -0.67 -9.54 -10.98
CA ASP A 300 -0.27 -10.21 -12.22
C ASP A 300 0.06 -9.24 -13.36
N ASN A 301 -0.29 -7.94 -13.23
CA ASN A 301 0.30 -6.88 -14.04
C ASN A 301 1.77 -6.61 -13.62
N THR A 302 2.49 -7.68 -13.25
CA THR A 302 3.62 -7.68 -12.33
C THR A 302 4.71 -6.72 -12.72
N GLY A 303 5.12 -5.90 -11.75
CA GLY A 303 6.23 -5.00 -11.96
C GLY A 303 5.80 -3.67 -12.51
N THR A 304 4.50 -3.39 -12.66
CA THR A 304 4.08 -2.10 -13.21
C THR A 304 3.85 -1.05 -12.14
N THR A 305 3.91 0.22 -12.53
CA THR A 305 3.41 1.33 -11.70
C THR A 305 1.88 1.32 -11.51
N GLN A 306 1.16 0.26 -11.92
CA GLN A 306 -0.29 0.10 -11.76
C GLN A 306 -0.65 -1.02 -10.77
N ASP A 307 0.34 -1.78 -10.29
CA ASP A 307 0.16 -2.85 -9.31
C ASP A 307 -0.55 -2.33 -8.03
N PRO A 308 -1.47 -3.09 -7.42
CA PRO A 308 -2.03 -2.76 -6.11
C PRO A 308 -0.93 -2.47 -5.09
N LYS A 309 -1.09 -1.40 -4.29
CA LYS A 309 -0.10 -1.04 -3.27
C LYS A 309 -0.71 -0.64 -1.94
N LEU A 310 -0.01 -0.96 -0.87
CA LEU A 310 -0.27 -0.53 0.50
C LEU A 310 0.84 0.44 0.92
N THR A 311 0.49 1.64 1.36
CA THR A 311 1.46 2.61 1.89
C THR A 311 1.32 2.70 3.40
N VAL A 312 2.42 2.49 4.13
CA VAL A 312 2.46 2.53 5.59
C VAL A 312 3.43 3.62 6.03
N THR A 313 2.93 4.60 6.80
CA THR A 313 3.78 5.58 7.48
C THR A 313 4.00 5.14 8.91
N HIS A 314 5.26 4.99 9.31
CA HIS A 314 5.64 4.54 10.64
C HIS A 314 6.91 5.22 11.12
N ASN A 315 7.17 5.12 12.41
CA ASN A 315 8.36 5.67 13.03
C ASN A 315 8.80 4.83 14.23
N VAL A 316 10.11 4.79 14.45
CA VAL A 316 10.68 4.28 15.69
C VAL A 316 10.11 5.08 16.86
N PRO A 317 9.72 4.45 17.99
CA PRO A 317 9.31 5.16 19.18
C PRO A 317 10.38 6.17 19.59
N ALA A 318 9.97 7.37 20.01
CA ALA A 318 10.91 8.28 20.63
C ALA A 318 11.53 7.57 21.83
N SER A 319 12.85 7.36 21.82
CA SER A 319 13.55 6.91 23.01
C SER A 319 13.27 7.96 24.09
N SER A 320 12.52 7.56 25.13
CA SER A 320 12.43 8.41 26.31
C SER A 320 13.87 8.57 26.79
N PRO A 321 14.39 9.81 26.90
CA PRO A 321 15.71 9.99 27.48
C PRO A 321 15.62 9.40 28.88
N PHE A 322 16.24 8.22 29.06
CA PHE A 322 16.43 7.65 30.38
C PHE A 322 17.33 8.63 31.10
N PHE A 323 16.74 9.56 31.85
CA PHE A 323 17.45 10.35 32.83
C PHE A 323 17.87 9.37 33.94
N THR A 324 19.00 8.69 33.73
CA THR A 324 19.68 7.89 34.77
C THR A 324 20.37 8.77 35.81
N GLY A 325 20.14 10.08 35.78
CA GLY A 325 20.52 10.98 36.85
C GLY A 325 19.63 10.77 38.07
N GLN A 326 20.01 9.85 38.96
CA GLN A 326 19.77 10.12 40.37
C GLN A 326 20.25 11.55 40.64
N PRO A 327 19.43 12.43 41.25
CA PRO A 327 19.90 13.75 41.64
C PRO A 327 21.10 13.53 42.56
N LEU A 328 22.27 14.04 42.16
CA LEU A 328 23.48 14.03 42.96
C LEU A 328 23.13 14.73 44.28
N ARG A 329 22.86 13.96 45.35
CA ARG A 329 22.66 14.52 46.70
C ARG A 329 23.99 15.10 47.13
N VAL A 330 24.19 16.39 46.85
CA VAL A 330 25.29 17.15 47.44
C VAL A 330 25.00 17.27 48.93
N HIS A 331 25.56 16.37 49.74
CA HIS A 331 25.64 16.56 51.18
C HIS A 331 26.57 17.75 51.47
N ARG A 332 25.99 18.94 51.64
CA ARG A 332 26.68 20.04 52.31
C ARG A 332 26.96 19.62 53.76
N LYS A 333 28.23 19.32 54.08
CA LYS A 333 28.69 19.26 55.47
C LYS A 333 28.51 20.64 56.11
N ALA A 334 27.75 20.70 57.19
CA ALA A 334 27.75 21.86 58.08
C ALA A 334 29.14 21.99 58.71
N ARG A 335 29.76 23.17 58.59
CA ARG A 335 30.92 23.55 59.38
C ARG A 335 30.41 23.96 60.77
N THR A 336 30.81 23.20 61.79
CA THR A 336 30.95 23.67 63.18
C THR A 336 32.41 23.97 63.42
#